data_AF-A0A938H038-F1
#
_entry.id   AF-A0A938H038-F1
#
_cell.length_a   1.000
_cell.length_b   1.000
_cell.length_c   1.000
_cell.angle_alpha   90.00
_cell.angle_beta   90.00
_cell.angle_gamma   90.00
#
_symmetry.space_group_name_H-M   'P 1'
#
loop_
_entity.id
_entity.type
_entity.pdbx_description
1 polymer ?
#
loop_
_entity_poly.entity_id
_entity_poly.type
_entity_poly.pdbx_seq_one_letter_code
_entity_poly.pdbx_strand_id
1 'polypeptide(L)'
;MRTLAHWSVVISIGLASVARLGAETKPGSWAELKEYHSVMSVAFHSAEDGNLEPVKTRSGELAEVSKKWLASKPPADFDQPAIKEKLRLLQAESAALDRLVRGKKASDAEIKETLFKLHDRFHEIVGACREHGGGAKK
;
A
#
# COMPACT_ATOMS: atom_id res chain seq x y z
N MET A 1 26.52 8.37 -74.40
CA MET A 1 27.69 7.94 -73.61
C MET A 1 27.65 8.65 -72.26
N ARG A 2 27.59 7.86 -71.16
CA ARG A 2 28.13 8.12 -69.80
C ARG A 2 27.71 9.43 -69.08
N THR A 3 27.18 9.47 -67.86
CA THR A 3 27.05 8.52 -66.75
C THR A 3 26.14 9.16 -65.70
N LEU A 4 25.27 8.36 -65.07
CA LEU A 4 24.49 8.72 -63.88
C LEU A 4 25.44 8.86 -62.68
N ALA A 5 25.48 10.02 -62.03
CA ALA A 5 26.16 10.20 -60.75
C ALA A 5 25.20 9.79 -59.63
N HIS A 6 25.38 8.57 -59.12
CA HIS A 6 24.78 8.11 -57.88
C HIS A 6 25.70 8.43 -56.69
N TRP A 7 25.06 8.48 -55.51
CA TRP A 7 25.61 8.32 -54.15
C TRP A 7 26.21 9.58 -53.50
N SER A 8 25.94 9.93 -52.23
CA SER A 8 25.54 9.12 -51.09
C SER A 8 24.71 9.93 -50.09
N VAL A 9 23.57 9.41 -49.63
CA VAL A 9 22.93 9.85 -48.37
C VAL A 9 23.32 8.82 -47.32
N VAL A 10 24.27 9.18 -46.46
CA VAL A 10 24.56 8.41 -45.25
C VAL A 10 23.82 9.11 -44.12
N ILE A 11 22.56 8.73 -43.89
CA ILE A 11 21.87 9.09 -42.65
C ILE A 11 22.37 8.11 -41.59
N SER A 12 23.32 8.56 -40.79
CA SER A 12 23.71 7.88 -39.57
C SER A 12 22.48 7.80 -38.65
N ILE A 13 21.93 6.59 -38.50
CA ILE A 13 20.92 6.31 -37.50
C ILE A 13 21.62 6.38 -36.14
N GLY A 14 21.48 7.50 -35.45
CA GLY A 14 21.85 7.63 -34.05
C GLY A 14 20.94 6.72 -33.22
N LEU A 15 21.50 5.67 -32.63
CA LEU A 15 20.80 4.82 -31.67
C LEU A 15 20.65 5.61 -30.35
N ALA A 16 19.60 6.44 -30.26
CA ALA A 16 19.21 7.05 -29.01
C ALA A 16 18.66 5.96 -28.08
N SER A 17 19.47 5.51 -27.14
CA SER A 17 19.00 4.69 -26.02
C SER A 17 17.99 5.52 -25.22
N VAL A 18 16.70 5.31 -25.49
CA VAL A 18 15.63 5.82 -24.63
C VAL A 18 15.72 5.05 -23.33
N ALA A 19 16.43 5.60 -22.35
CA ALA A 19 16.32 5.16 -20.98
C ALA A 19 14.85 5.35 -20.57
N ARG A 20 14.12 4.24 -20.41
CA ARG A 20 12.84 4.30 -19.71
C ARG A 20 13.15 4.66 -18.27
N LEU A 21 13.02 5.94 -17.93
CA LEU A 21 12.98 6.40 -16.56
C LEU A 21 11.67 5.90 -15.95
N GLY A 22 11.64 4.63 -15.53
CA GLY A 22 10.56 4.11 -14.70
C GLY A 22 10.68 4.78 -13.33
N ALA A 23 9.78 5.71 -13.02
CA ALA A 23 9.69 6.24 -11.66
C ALA A 23 9.26 5.08 -10.74
N GLU A 24 10.04 4.79 -9.69
CA GLU A 24 9.68 3.75 -8.73
C GLU A 24 8.37 4.12 -8.01
N THR A 25 7.39 3.22 -8.07
CA THR A 25 6.11 3.40 -7.39
C THR A 25 6.31 3.12 -5.90
N LYS A 26 6.31 4.18 -5.09
CA LYS A 26 6.40 4.05 -3.63
C LYS A 26 5.03 3.67 -3.05
N PRO A 27 4.95 2.87 -1.97
CA PRO A 27 3.67 2.53 -1.32
C PRO A 27 2.83 3.77 -0.98
N GLY A 28 3.48 4.87 -0.59
CA GLY A 28 2.83 6.15 -0.34
C GLY A 28 2.22 6.83 -1.57
N SER A 29 2.32 6.30 -2.78
CA SER A 29 1.59 6.83 -3.94
C SER A 29 0.11 6.47 -3.93
N TRP A 30 -0.29 5.45 -3.14
CA TRP A 30 -1.67 5.01 -3.03
C TRP A 30 -2.41 5.81 -1.94
N ALA A 31 -3.39 6.62 -2.34
CA ALA A 31 -4.09 7.55 -1.45
C ALA A 31 -4.82 6.84 -0.30
N GLU A 32 -5.51 5.74 -0.58
CA GLU A 32 -6.28 4.99 0.42
C GLU A 32 -5.37 4.24 1.41
N LEU A 33 -4.17 3.82 0.99
CA LEU A 33 -3.14 3.30 1.90
C LEU A 33 -2.74 4.38 2.90
N LYS A 34 -2.48 5.61 2.44
CA LYS A 34 -2.12 6.74 3.31
C LYS A 34 -3.24 7.10 4.27
N GLU A 35 -4.49 7.11 3.79
CA GLU A 35 -5.67 7.38 4.60
C GLU A 35 -5.82 6.33 5.71
N TYR A 36 -5.75 5.04 5.36
CA TYR A 36 -5.77 3.96 6.35
C TYR A 36 -4.63 4.11 7.37
N HIS A 37 -3.40 4.36 6.90
CA HIS A 37 -2.24 4.54 7.76
C HIS A 37 -2.40 5.72 8.72
N SER A 38 -3.02 6.83 8.29
CA SER A 38 -3.22 8.00 9.15
C SER A 38 -4.14 7.70 10.34
N VAL A 39 -5.19 6.90 10.13
CA VAL A 39 -6.09 6.46 11.22
C VAL A 39 -5.38 5.45 12.12
N MET A 40 -4.76 4.44 11.51
CA MET A 40 -4.06 3.36 12.19
C MET A 40 -2.92 3.88 13.08
N SER A 41 -2.07 4.76 12.56
CA SER A 41 -0.87 5.24 13.24
C SER A 41 -1.22 5.96 14.55
N VAL A 42 -2.27 6.79 14.56
CA VAL A 42 -2.72 7.46 15.80
C VAL A 42 -3.24 6.44 16.82
N ALA A 43 -4.03 5.46 16.39
CA ALA A 43 -4.56 4.42 17.26
C ALA A 43 -3.43 3.56 17.86
N PHE A 44 -2.51 3.09 17.01
CA PHE A 44 -1.40 2.22 17.39
C PHE A 44 -0.42 2.92 18.33
N HIS A 45 0.11 4.09 17.97
CA HIS A 45 1.11 4.79 18.80
C HIS A 45 0.54 5.23 20.15
N SER A 46 -0.73 5.65 20.20
CA SER A 46 -1.38 5.94 21.49
C SER A 46 -1.48 4.70 22.37
N ALA A 47 -1.74 3.53 21.78
CA ALA A 47 -1.84 2.27 22.49
C ALA A 47 -0.49 1.74 23.00
N GLU A 48 0.64 2.10 22.36
CA GLU A 48 1.99 1.82 22.87
C GLU A 48 2.16 2.40 24.27
N ASP A 49 1.70 3.64 24.47
CA ASP A 49 1.71 4.36 25.76
C ASP A 49 0.53 4.01 26.69
N GLY A 50 -0.31 3.04 26.31
CA GLY A 50 -1.45 2.57 27.09
C GLY A 50 -2.74 3.40 26.91
N ASN A 51 -2.72 4.44 26.07
CA ASN A 51 -3.92 5.19 25.74
C ASN A 51 -4.74 4.47 24.64
N LEU A 52 -5.77 3.73 25.06
CA LEU A 52 -6.69 3.04 24.14
C LEU A 52 -7.90 3.88 23.72
N GLU A 53 -8.02 5.14 24.14
CA GLU A 53 -9.14 5.99 23.73
C GLU A 53 -9.24 6.11 22.20
N PRO A 54 -8.15 6.37 21.45
CA PRO A 54 -8.27 6.55 19.99
C PRO A 54 -8.74 5.30 19.25
N VAL A 55 -8.29 4.11 19.63
CA VAL A 55 -8.79 2.86 19.01
C VAL A 55 -10.25 2.61 19.39
N LYS A 56 -10.66 2.93 20.63
CA LYS A 56 -12.04 2.75 21.08
C LYS A 56 -13.03 3.70 20.38
N THR A 57 -12.59 4.90 20.00
CA THR A 57 -13.46 5.89 19.34
C THR A 57 -13.38 5.85 17.81
N ARG A 58 -12.27 5.37 17.23
CA ARG A 58 -12.04 5.38 15.79
C ARG A 58 -12.01 4.00 15.13
N SER A 59 -12.33 2.92 15.84
CA SER A 59 -12.37 1.57 15.25
C SER A 59 -13.29 1.47 14.03
N GLY A 60 -14.43 2.17 14.07
CA GLY A 60 -15.37 2.23 12.95
C GLY A 60 -14.79 2.98 11.74
N GLU A 61 -14.10 4.08 11.96
CA GLU A 61 -13.38 4.82 10.90
C GLU A 61 -12.33 3.92 10.26
N LEU A 62 -11.54 3.19 11.06
CA LEU A 62 -10.52 2.26 10.58
C LEU A 62 -11.10 1.13 9.72
N ALA A 63 -12.25 0.58 10.12
CA ALA A 63 -12.99 -0.41 9.33
C ALA A 63 -13.52 0.17 8.01
N GLU A 64 -14.03 1.40 7.99
CA GLU A 64 -14.51 2.03 6.75
C GLU A 64 -13.38 2.39 5.78
N VAL A 65 -12.27 2.95 6.26
CA VAL A 65 -11.14 3.29 5.38
C VAL A 65 -10.42 2.05 4.84
N SER A 66 -10.40 0.91 5.57
CA SER A 66 -9.91 -0.37 5.01
C SER A 66 -10.82 -0.92 3.91
N LYS A 67 -12.14 -0.80 4.07
CA LYS A 67 -13.11 -1.19 3.06
C LYS A 67 -12.98 -0.33 1.80
N LYS A 68 -12.81 0.98 1.97
CA LYS A 68 -12.52 1.92 0.87
C LYS A 68 -11.21 1.55 0.16
N TRP A 69 -10.16 1.25 0.91
CA TRP A 69 -8.88 0.84 0.34
C TRP A 69 -9.01 -0.45 -0.48
N LEU A 70 -9.68 -1.48 0.05
CA LEU A 70 -9.92 -2.73 -0.68
C LEU A 70 -10.71 -2.54 -1.99
N ALA A 71 -11.61 -1.55 -2.05
CA ALA A 71 -12.41 -1.24 -3.23
C ALA A 71 -11.69 -0.31 -4.23
N SER A 72 -10.59 0.32 -3.84
CA SER A 72 -9.86 1.28 -4.68
C SER A 72 -9.06 0.59 -5.79
N LYS A 73 -8.71 1.35 -6.82
CA LYS A 73 -7.83 0.89 -7.90
C LYS A 73 -6.37 0.94 -7.41
N PRO A 74 -5.64 -0.19 -7.33
CA PRO A 74 -4.23 -0.17 -6.98
C PRO A 74 -3.40 0.50 -8.09
N PRO A 75 -2.28 1.15 -7.73
CA PRO A 75 -1.20 1.43 -8.69
C PRO A 75 -0.78 0.14 -9.42
N ALA A 76 -0.35 0.26 -10.67
CA ALA A 76 -0.05 -0.90 -11.52
C ALA A 76 0.96 -1.87 -10.88
N ASP A 77 2.01 -1.35 -10.24
CA ASP A 77 3.04 -2.17 -9.60
C ASP A 77 2.53 -2.92 -8.35
N PHE A 78 1.42 -2.46 -7.76
CA PHE A 78 0.80 -3.05 -6.57
C PHE A 78 -0.45 -3.89 -6.88
N ASP A 79 -0.87 -3.96 -8.14
CA ASP A 79 -2.00 -4.79 -8.59
C ASP A 79 -1.60 -6.27 -8.66
N GLN A 80 -1.22 -6.82 -7.50
CA GLN A 80 -0.73 -8.18 -7.34
C GLN A 80 -1.73 -9.00 -6.52
N PRO A 81 -2.01 -10.26 -6.89
CA PRO A 81 -2.91 -11.13 -6.12
C PRO A 81 -2.51 -11.23 -4.63
N ALA A 82 -1.21 -11.30 -4.33
CA ALA A 82 -0.70 -11.39 -2.97
C ALA A 82 -1.00 -10.14 -2.13
N ILE A 83 -0.86 -8.94 -2.71
CA ILE A 83 -1.20 -7.67 -2.05
C ILE A 83 -2.71 -7.59 -1.82
N LYS A 84 -3.50 -7.97 -2.83
CA LYS A 84 -4.97 -7.97 -2.75
C LYS A 84 -5.51 -8.90 -1.67
N GLU A 85 -4.90 -10.08 -1.52
CA GLU A 85 -5.30 -11.03 -0.47
C GLU A 85 -4.99 -10.49 0.93
N LYS A 86 -3.79 -9.93 1.14
CA LYS A 86 -3.45 -9.27 2.41
C LYS A 86 -4.40 -8.10 2.71
N LEU A 87 -4.80 -7.32 1.70
CA LEU A 87 -5.75 -6.23 1.88
C LEU A 87 -7.16 -6.73 2.24
N ARG A 88 -7.59 -7.90 1.74
CA ARG A 88 -8.84 -8.55 2.20
C ARG A 88 -8.75 -8.94 3.67
N LEU A 89 -7.63 -9.52 4.09
CA LEU A 89 -7.40 -9.88 5.49
C LEU A 89 -7.42 -8.65 6.39
N LEU A 90 -6.69 -7.59 6.02
CA LEU A 90 -6.68 -6.30 6.74
C LEU A 90 -8.09 -5.74 6.93
N GLN A 91 -8.93 -5.77 5.89
CA GLN A 91 -10.30 -5.28 5.97
C GLN A 91 -11.14 -6.13 6.93
N ALA A 92 -11.02 -7.46 6.86
CA ALA A 92 -11.75 -8.37 7.75
C ALA A 92 -11.31 -8.21 9.21
N GLU A 93 -10.01 -8.08 9.44
CA GLU A 93 -9.39 -7.85 10.76
C GLU A 93 -9.78 -6.47 11.32
N SER A 94 -9.82 -5.41 10.49
CA SER A 94 -10.30 -4.07 10.88
C SER A 94 -11.76 -4.09 11.32
N ALA A 95 -12.62 -4.78 10.55
CA ALA A 95 -14.01 -4.96 10.92
C ALA A 95 -14.18 -5.81 12.19
N ALA A 96 -13.28 -6.78 12.43
CA ALA A 96 -13.29 -7.58 13.64
C ALA A 96 -12.90 -6.74 14.87
N LEU A 97 -11.87 -5.88 14.75
CA LEU A 97 -11.50 -4.93 15.80
C LEU A 97 -12.67 -3.99 16.14
N ASP A 98 -13.38 -3.45 15.14
CA ASP A 98 -14.57 -2.63 15.40
C ASP A 98 -15.66 -3.39 16.16
N ARG A 99 -15.96 -4.64 15.76
CA ARG A 99 -16.93 -5.47 16.49
C ARG A 99 -16.48 -5.75 17.93
N LEU A 100 -15.19 -6.00 18.13
CA LEU A 100 -14.59 -6.23 19.44
C LEU A 100 -14.79 -5.01 20.36
N VAL A 101 -14.44 -3.81 19.86
CA VAL A 101 -14.59 -2.53 20.58
C VAL A 101 -16.05 -2.22 20.86
N ARG A 102 -16.92 -2.26 19.85
CA ARG A 102 -18.34 -1.91 19.97
C ARG A 102 -19.13 -2.92 20.80
N GLY A 103 -18.65 -4.15 20.89
CA GLY A 103 -19.22 -5.18 21.76
C GLY A 103 -19.10 -4.85 23.25
N LYS A 104 -18.20 -3.95 23.65
CA LYS A 104 -17.97 -3.49 25.04
C LYS A 104 -17.71 -4.60 26.07
N LYS A 105 -17.37 -5.80 25.61
CA LYS A 105 -17.07 -6.98 26.44
C LYS A 105 -15.59 -7.32 26.48
N ALA A 106 -14.83 -6.87 25.48
CA ALA A 106 -13.41 -7.10 25.39
C ALA A 106 -12.67 -6.28 26.44
N SER A 107 -11.65 -6.89 27.04
CA SER A 107 -10.70 -6.20 27.89
C SER A 107 -9.79 -5.28 27.07
N ASP A 108 -9.18 -4.32 27.76
CA ASP A 108 -8.19 -3.42 27.18
C ASP A 108 -6.98 -4.18 26.61
N ALA A 109 -6.59 -5.29 27.25
CA ALA A 109 -5.53 -6.17 26.76
C ALA A 109 -5.90 -6.81 25.41
N GLU A 110 -7.12 -7.34 25.27
CA GLU A 110 -7.59 -7.95 24.02
C GLU A 110 -7.70 -6.93 22.88
N ILE A 111 -8.16 -5.70 23.17
CA ILE A 111 -8.23 -4.62 22.19
C ILE A 111 -6.82 -4.23 21.73
N LYS A 112 -5.88 -4.07 22.68
CA LYS A 112 -4.48 -3.73 22.36
C LYS A 112 -3.82 -4.83 21.52
N GLU A 113 -3.94 -6.09 21.92
CA GLU A 113 -3.38 -7.21 21.16
C GLU A 113 -3.93 -7.28 19.73
N THR A 114 -5.24 -7.11 19.58
CA THR A 114 -5.91 -7.13 18.26
C THR A 114 -5.44 -5.97 17.39
N LEU A 115 -5.31 -4.77 17.95
CA LEU A 115 -4.80 -3.60 17.23
C LEU A 115 -3.35 -3.80 16.76
N PHE A 116 -2.49 -4.41 17.59
CA PHE A 116 -1.09 -4.63 17.26
C PHE A 116 -0.95 -5.65 16.11
N LYS A 117 -1.71 -6.74 16.15
CA LYS A 117 -1.77 -7.70 15.02
C LYS A 117 -2.28 -7.05 13.73
N LEU A 118 -3.28 -6.16 13.83
CA LEU A 118 -3.79 -5.42 12.68
C LEU A 118 -2.76 -4.43 12.10
N HIS A 119 -1.94 -3.83 12.95
CA HIS A 119 -0.80 -3.02 12.53
C HIS A 119 0.27 -3.86 11.83
N ASP A 120 0.58 -5.07 12.33
CA ASP A 120 1.51 -5.99 11.65
C ASP A 120 1.01 -6.37 10.26
N ARG A 121 -0.29 -6.66 10.11
CA ARG A 121 -0.93 -6.90 8.80
C ARG A 121 -0.71 -5.73 7.84
N PHE A 122 -0.83 -4.49 8.32
CA PHE A 122 -0.56 -3.31 7.51
C PHE A 122 0.91 -3.28 7.04
N HIS A 123 1.87 -3.57 7.92
CA HIS A 123 3.29 -3.65 7.55
C HIS A 123 3.57 -4.76 6.55
N GLU A 124 2.89 -5.90 6.63
CA GLU A 124 3.02 -6.95 5.61
C GLU A 124 2.58 -6.47 4.21
N ILE A 125 1.53 -5.64 4.12
CA ILE A 125 1.08 -5.06 2.84
C ILE A 125 2.12 -4.07 2.32
N VAL A 126 2.61 -3.17 3.19
CA VAL A 126 3.66 -2.20 2.82
C VAL A 126 4.94 -2.91 2.39
N GLY A 127 5.34 -3.98 3.08
CA GLY A 127 6.46 -4.84 2.71
C GLY A 127 6.28 -5.43 1.32
N ALA A 128 5.14 -6.07 1.05
CA ALA A 128 4.83 -6.61 -0.27
C ALA A 128 4.82 -5.53 -1.37
N CYS A 129 4.28 -4.34 -1.09
CA CYS A 129 4.35 -3.21 -2.03
C CYS A 129 5.80 -2.80 -2.32
N ARG A 130 6.71 -2.84 -1.34
CA ARG A 130 8.14 -2.54 -1.56
C ARG A 130 8.83 -3.63 -2.39
N GLU A 131 8.47 -4.88 -2.21
CA GLU A 131 9.00 -5.99 -2.99
C GLU A 131 8.57 -5.93 -4.47
N HIS A 132 7.38 -5.40 -4.75
CA HIS A 132 6.80 -5.32 -6.10
C HIS A 132 6.90 -3.94 -6.79
N GLY A 133 7.10 -2.85 -6.05
CA GLY A 133 7.04 -1.43 -6.50
C GLY A 133 8.27 -0.82 -7.17
N GLY A 134 9.35 -1.59 -7.33
CA GLY A 134 10.64 -1.09 -7.80
C GLY A 134 11.66 -1.01 -6.67
N GLY A 135 12.72 -1.82 -6.82
CA GLY A 135 13.88 -1.82 -5.96
C GLY A 135 14.48 -3.21 -5.83
N ALA A 136 15.44 -3.50 -6.73
CA ALA A 136 16.29 -4.68 -6.80
C ALA A 136 16.43 -5.47 -5.49
N LYS A 137 16.29 -6.80 -5.60
CA LYS A 137 16.88 -7.74 -4.65
C LYS A 137 18.29 -7.23 -4.30
N LYS A 138 18.51 -6.87 -3.04
CA LYS A 138 19.87 -6.81 -2.50
C LYS A 138 20.45 -8.21 -2.47
#